data_AF-A0A2M6WZD9-F1
#
_entry.id   AF-A0A2M6WZD9-F1
#
_cell.length_a   1.000
_cell.length_b   1.000
_cell.length_c   1.000
_cell.angle_alpha   90.00
_cell.angle_beta   90.00
_cell.angle_gamma   90.00
#
_symmetry.space_group_name_H-M   'P 1'
#
loop_
_entity.id
_entity.type
_entity.pdbx_description
1 polymer ?
#
loop_
_entity_poly.entity_id
_entity_poly.type
_entity_poly.pdbx_seq_one_letter_code
_entity_poly.pdbx_strand_id
1 'polypeptide(L)'
;YYINHSCDPNIWLQDAATLVARRDIPAGEEITADYILWEADENYIAKWDCQCGSSLCRKKITGKDWRLPELQERYKGHFSPLLNKRIKEV
;
A
#
# COMPACT_ATOMS: atom_id res chain seq x y z
N TYR A 1 -14.18 0.92 4.08
CA TYR A 1 -14.03 2.12 3.24
C TYR A 1 -14.15 1.72 1.78
N TYR A 2 -14.47 2.66 0.88
CA TYR A 2 -14.70 2.40 -0.56
C TYR A 2 -13.45 2.63 -1.43
N ILE A 3 -12.27 2.40 -0.88
CA ILE A 3 -10.99 2.55 -1.59
C ILE A 3 -10.51 1.15 -1.93
N ASN A 4 -10.39 0.84 -3.22
CA ASN A 4 -9.91 -0.45 -3.67
C ASN A 4 -8.38 -0.53 -3.62
N HIS A 5 -7.90 -1.77 -3.70
CA HIS A 5 -6.48 -2.05 -3.74
C HIS A 5 -5.87 -1.80 -5.13
N SER A 6 -4.69 -1.18 -5.18
CA SER A 6 -3.77 -1.27 -6.30
C SER A 6 -2.34 -1.52 -5.82
N CYS A 7 -1.57 -2.33 -6.57
CA CYS A 7 -0.14 -2.54 -6.32
C CYS A 7 0.74 -1.35 -6.76
N ASP A 8 0.16 -0.43 -7.52
CA ASP A 8 0.75 0.88 -7.82
C ASP A 8 -0.33 1.95 -7.61
N PRO A 9 -0.58 2.33 -6.35
CA PRO A 9 -1.69 3.19 -5.99
C PRO A 9 -1.40 4.66 -6.32
N ASN A 10 -2.47 5.45 -6.38
CA ASN A 10 -2.39 6.91 -6.57
C ASN A 10 -2.51 7.70 -5.25
N ILE A 11 -2.76 7.03 -4.12
CA ILE A 11 -2.71 7.61 -2.77
C ILE A 11 -1.80 6.81 -1.83
N TRP A 12 -1.36 7.47 -0.76
CA TRP A 12 -0.55 6.87 0.31
C TRP A 12 -0.79 7.57 1.67
N LEU A 13 -0.21 7.06 2.76
CA LEU A 13 -0.36 7.68 4.08
C LEU A 13 0.60 8.86 4.26
N GLN A 14 0.08 9.97 4.77
CA GLN A 14 0.87 11.08 5.29
C GLN A 14 1.17 10.89 6.79
N ASP A 15 0.22 10.29 7.51
CA ASP A 15 0.29 10.01 8.94
C ASP A 15 -0.61 8.80 9.29
N ALA A 16 -1.02 8.63 10.55
CA ALA A 16 -1.81 7.49 10.99
C ALA A 16 -3.22 7.39 10.37
N ALA A 17 -3.79 8.50 9.88
CA ALA A 17 -5.18 8.56 9.43
C ALA A 17 -5.39 9.38 8.14
N THR A 18 -4.40 10.18 7.73
CA THR A 18 -4.50 11.02 6.54
C THR A 18 -3.97 10.30 5.30
N LEU A 19 -4.82 10.16 4.28
CA LEU A 19 -4.44 9.73 2.94
C LEU A 19 -4.26 10.96 2.05
N VAL A 20 -3.15 11.01 1.32
CA VAL A 20 -2.84 12.08 0.38
C VAL A 20 -2.49 11.50 -0.99
N ALA A 21 -2.62 12.32 -2.03
CA ALA A 21 -2.23 11.92 -3.38
C ALA A 21 -0.71 11.69 -3.47
N ARG A 22 -0.31 10.62 -4.14
CA ARG A 22 1.09 10.28 -4.46
C ARG A 22 1.56 10.92 -5.78
N ARG A 23 0.60 11.28 -6.64
CA ARG A 23 0.76 11.95 -7.93
C ARG A 23 -0.52 12.70 -8.26
N ASP A 24 -0.51 13.49 -9.34
CA ASP A 24 -1.73 14.07 -9.87
C ASP A 24 -2.73 12.98 -10.28
N ILE A 25 -4.01 13.21 -9.94
CA ILE A 25 -5.13 12.30 -10.18
C ILE A 25 -6.16 13.04 -11.05
N PRO A 26 -6.27 12.70 -12.35
CA PRO A 26 -7.28 13.28 -13.23
C PRO A 26 -8.71 12.95 -12.78
N ALA A 27 -9.66 13.82 -13.12
CA ALA A 27 -11.06 13.57 -12.86
C ALA A 27 -11.54 12.27 -13.52
N GLY A 28 -12.24 11.43 -12.76
CA GLY A 28 -12.73 10.14 -13.21
C GLY A 28 -11.76 8.96 -13.04
N GLU A 29 -10.50 9.21 -12.67
CA GLU A 29 -9.60 8.12 -12.26
C GLU A 29 -10.00 7.58 -10.88
N GLU A 30 -10.02 6.26 -10.70
CA GLU A 30 -10.33 5.62 -9.43
C GLU A 30 -9.25 5.89 -8.38
N ILE A 31 -9.64 6.31 -7.18
CA ILE A 31 -8.73 6.42 -6.03
C ILE A 31 -8.44 5.02 -5.49
N THR A 32 -7.17 4.63 -5.52
CA THR A 32 -6.72 3.31 -5.08
C THR A 32 -5.56 3.42 -4.11
N ALA A 33 -5.51 2.50 -3.14
CA ALA A 33 -4.43 2.43 -2.17
C ALA A 33 -3.78 1.06 -2.17
N ASP A 34 -2.53 1.00 -1.75
CA ASP A 34 -1.89 -0.28 -1.45
C ASP A 34 -2.15 -0.63 0.01
N TYR A 35 -2.86 -1.71 0.28
CA TYR A 35 -3.28 -2.06 1.64
C TYR A 35 -2.10 -2.37 2.57
N ILE A 36 -0.94 -2.70 1.99
CA ILE A 36 0.31 -2.91 2.73
C ILE A 36 0.79 -1.67 3.44
N LEU A 37 0.29 -0.48 3.06
CA LEU A 37 0.64 0.76 3.75
C LEU A 37 0.17 0.74 5.21
N TRP A 38 -0.81 -0.09 5.58
CA TRP A 38 -1.30 -0.20 6.96
C TRP A 38 -1.51 -1.64 7.47
N GLU A 39 -1.46 -2.65 6.61
CA GLU A 39 -1.56 -4.05 7.05
C GLU A 39 -0.29 -4.48 7.80
N ALA A 40 -0.41 -4.64 9.12
CA ALA A 40 0.68 -4.98 10.02
C ALA A 40 0.58 -6.38 10.64
N ASP A 41 -0.52 -7.10 10.40
CA ASP A 41 -0.62 -8.52 10.76
C ASP A 41 0.06 -9.36 9.68
N GLU A 42 1.24 -9.91 9.97
CA GLU A 42 1.99 -10.74 9.03
C GLU A 42 1.31 -12.08 8.69
N ASN A 43 0.28 -12.48 9.43
CA ASN A 43 -0.54 -13.65 9.12
C ASN A 43 -1.67 -13.32 8.14
N TYR A 44 -1.89 -12.05 7.82
CA TYR A 44 -2.90 -11.64 6.86
C TYR A 44 -2.55 -12.17 5.46
N ILE A 45 -3.53 -12.83 4.84
CA ILE A 45 -3.50 -13.23 3.43
C ILE A 45 -4.83 -12.78 2.83
N ALA A 46 -4.77 -11.98 1.77
CA ALA A 46 -5.98 -11.55 1.06
C ALA A 46 -6.76 -12.78 0.56
N LYS A 47 -8.06 -12.83 0.88
CA LYS A 47 -8.98 -13.90 0.44
C LYS A 47 -9.38 -13.80 -1.04
N TRP A 48 -8.95 -12.73 -1.71
CA TRP A 48 -9.16 -12.44 -3.12
C TRP A 48 -7.81 -12.40 -3.85
N ASP A 49 -7.86 -12.43 -5.18
CA ASP A 49 -6.69 -12.26 -6.03
C ASP A 49 -6.72 -10.86 -6.65
N CYS A 50 -5.57 -10.21 -6.68
CA CYS A 50 -5.41 -8.83 -7.12
C CYS A 50 -5.55 -8.74 -8.64
N GLN A 51 -6.50 -7.90 -9.06
CA GLN A 51 -6.81 -7.63 -10.46
C GLN A 51 -6.63 -6.14 -10.81
N CYS A 52 -5.78 -5.41 -10.08
CA CYS A 52 -5.62 -3.95 -10.19
C CYS A 52 -5.11 -3.42 -11.55
N GLY A 53 -4.77 -4.29 -12.51
CA GLY A 53 -4.31 -3.89 -13.84
C GLY A 53 -2.90 -3.30 -13.93
N SER A 54 -2.26 -2.97 -12.80
CA SER A 54 -0.87 -2.48 -12.78
C SER A 54 0.11 -3.52 -13.33
N SER A 55 1.14 -3.07 -14.06
CA SER A 55 2.28 -3.90 -14.46
C SER A 55 3.08 -4.45 -13.27
N LEU A 56 2.91 -3.82 -12.09
CA LEU A 56 3.55 -4.19 -10.82
C LEU A 56 2.61 -5.05 -9.94
N CYS A 57 1.54 -5.61 -10.53
CA CYS A 57 0.56 -6.39 -9.80
C CYS A 57 1.18 -7.66 -9.19
N ARG A 58 1.14 -7.75 -7.85
CA ARG A 58 1.65 -8.89 -7.07
C ARG A 58 0.76 -10.12 -7.09
N LYS A 59 -0.44 -10.04 -7.67
CA LYS A 59 -1.48 -11.09 -7.74
C LYS A 59 -2.05 -11.53 -6.40
N LYS A 60 -1.23 -11.72 -5.36
CA LYS A 60 -1.66 -12.02 -4.00
C LYS A 60 -1.07 -11.01 -3.03
N ILE A 61 -1.92 -10.44 -2.18
CA ILE A 61 -1.49 -9.45 -1.18
C ILE A 61 -1.38 -10.15 0.17
N THR A 62 -0.26 -9.93 0.85
CA THR A 62 0.00 -10.51 2.16
C THR A 62 0.45 -9.45 3.15
N GLY A 63 0.25 -9.71 4.45
CA GLY A 63 0.76 -8.84 5.51
C GLY A 63 2.28 -8.86 5.68
N LYS A 64 3.01 -9.64 4.87
CA LYS A 64 4.48 -9.65 4.83
C LYS A 64 5.04 -8.79 3.71
N ASP A 65 4.20 -8.31 2.80
CA ASP A 65 4.63 -7.54 1.62
C ASP A 65 5.37 -6.25 2.00
N TRP A 66 5.11 -5.65 3.17
CA TRP A 66 5.86 -4.47 3.64
C TRP A 66 7.37 -4.74 3.83
N ARG A 67 7.78 -6.02 3.91
CA ARG A 67 9.19 -6.42 3.98
C ARG A 67 9.90 -6.42 2.61
N LEU A 68 9.16 -6.29 1.51
CA LEU A 68 9.72 -6.26 0.17
C LEU A 68 10.56 -4.99 -0.02
N PRO A 69 11.88 -5.09 -0.32
CA PRO A 69 12.76 -3.93 -0.43
C PRO A 69 12.27 -2.90 -1.45
N GLU A 70 11.70 -3.35 -2.57
CA GLU A 70 11.15 -2.50 -3.60
C GLU A 70 9.94 -1.68 -3.14
N LEU A 71 9.15 -2.20 -2.20
CA LEU A 71 8.01 -1.47 -1.63
C LEU A 71 8.47 -0.52 -0.53
N GLN A 72 9.47 -0.93 0.28
CA GLN A 72 10.07 -0.05 1.29
C GLN A 72 10.69 1.20 0.65
N GLU A 73 11.40 1.04 -0.47
CA GLU A 73 11.98 2.17 -1.19
C GLU A 73 10.88 3.03 -1.84
N ARG A 74 9.92 2.41 -2.54
CA ARG A 74 8.85 3.13 -3.25
C ARG A 74 7.96 3.96 -2.32
N TYR A 75 7.65 3.43 -1.13
CA TYR A 75 6.73 4.04 -0.17
C TYR A 75 7.47 4.57 1.07
N LYS A 76 8.76 4.86 0.96
CA LYS A 76 9.60 5.31 2.06
C LYS A 76 8.95 6.48 2.81
N GLY A 77 8.67 6.27 4.10
CA GLY A 77 8.03 7.26 4.96
C GLY A 77 6.49 7.33 4.87
N HIS A 78 5.87 6.59 3.96
CA HIS A 78 4.44 6.63 3.67
C HIS A 78 3.66 5.37 4.07
N PHE A 79 4.28 4.48 4.86
CA PHE A 79 3.57 3.44 5.60
C PHE A 79 2.92 4.01 6.87
N SER A 80 2.10 3.21 7.53
CA SER A 80 1.57 3.52 8.86
C SER A 80 2.73 3.75 9.84
N PRO A 81 2.55 4.58 10.88
CA PRO A 81 3.61 4.84 11.85
C PRO A 81 4.22 3.57 12.46
N LEU A 82 3.40 2.54 12.67
CA LEU A 82 3.86 1.23 13.17
C LEU A 82 4.80 0.53 12.18
N LEU A 83 4.41 0.44 10.91
CA LEU A 83 5.22 -0.21 9.89
C LEU A 83 6.51 0.58 9.60
N ASN A 84 6.42 1.92 9.53
CA ASN A 84 7.60 2.79 9.44
C ASN A 84 8.57 2.58 10.61
N LYS A 85 8.08 2.31 11.83
CA LYS A 85 8.93 1.95 12.98
C LYS A 85 9.61 0.60 12.76
N ARG A 86 8.86 -0.43 12.38
CA ARG A 86 9.41 -1.78 12.12
C ARG A 86 10.46 -1.79 11.02
N ILE A 87 10.25 -1.05 9.94
CA ILE A 87 11.21 -0.95 8.82
C ILE A 87 12.56 -0.38 9.27
N LYS A 88 12.57 0.56 10.22
CA LYS A 88 13.82 1.15 10.76
C LYS A 88 14.57 0.23 11.73
N GLU A 89 13.91 -0.80 12.23
CA GLU A 89 14.48 -1.78 13.17
C GLU A 89 15.10 -2.99 12.45
N VAL A 90 14.95 -3.06 11.11
CA VAL A 90 15.59 -4.05 10.22
C VAL A 90 16.91 -3.49 9.70
#